data_AF-A0A6M7Y2B5-F1
#
_entry.id   AF-A0A6M7Y2B5-F1
#
_cell.length_a   1.000
_cell.length_b   1.000
_cell.length_c   1.000
_cell.angle_alpha   90.00
_cell.angle_beta   90.00
_cell.angle_gamma   90.00
#
_symmetry.space_group_name_H-M   'P 1'
#
loop_
_entity.id
_entity.type
_entity.pdbx_description
1 polymer ?
#
loop_
_entity_poly.entity_id
_entity_poly.type
_entity_poly.pdbx_seq_one_letter_code
_entity_poly.pdbx_strand_id
1 'polypeptide(L)'
;MHIVVHKAKCQGHARCWAQAPNIFKLDDEGYVLPGDINVAQEDELLASRAVRSCPESALEIDRTSAARFEPAEMQPRAGEA
;
A
#
# COMPACT_ATOMS: atom_id res chain seq x y z
N MET A 1 1.77 4.46 10.26
CA MET A 1 2.23 3.21 9.61
C MET A 1 2.06 3.32 8.11
N HIS A 2 2.98 2.77 7.29
CA HIS A 2 2.87 2.80 5.83
C HIS A 2 2.69 1.38 5.24
N ILE A 3 1.85 1.23 4.20
CA ILE A 3 1.65 -0.04 3.49
C ILE A 3 1.98 0.10 2.01
N VAL A 4 2.89 -0.76 1.54
CA VAL A 4 3.24 -0.91 0.13
C VAL A 4 2.42 -2.03 -0.49
N VAL A 5 1.83 -1.77 -1.66
CA VAL A 5 1.05 -2.74 -2.42
C VAL A 5 1.86 -3.31 -3.59
N HIS A 6 2.10 -4.62 -3.58
CA HIS A 6 2.72 -5.34 -4.69
C HIS A 6 1.66 -5.96 -5.60
N LYS A 7 1.15 -5.16 -6.55
CA LYS A 7 0.07 -5.59 -7.47
C LYS A 7 0.39 -6.90 -8.21
N ALA A 8 1.64 -7.11 -8.60
CA ALA A 8 2.08 -8.33 -9.28
C ALA A 8 1.90 -9.63 -8.47
N LYS A 9 1.79 -9.54 -7.14
CA LYS A 9 1.52 -10.68 -6.24
C LYS A 9 0.04 -10.83 -5.92
N CYS A 10 -0.79 -9.82 -6.20
CA CYS A 10 -2.20 -9.89 -5.84
C CYS A 10 -2.95 -10.87 -6.75
N GLN A 11 -3.77 -11.74 -6.14
CA GLN A 11 -4.58 -12.76 -6.83
C GLN A 11 -6.09 -12.57 -6.57
N GLY A 12 -6.54 -11.36 -6.21
CA GLY A 12 -7.98 -11.06 -6.10
C GLY A 12 -8.73 -11.67 -4.90
N HIS A 13 -8.04 -12.11 -3.84
CA HIS A 13 -8.68 -12.75 -2.68
C HIS A 13 -9.57 -11.82 -1.82
N ALA A 14 -9.52 -10.49 -2.02
CA ALA A 14 -10.28 -9.47 -1.29
C ALA A 14 -10.18 -9.48 0.26
N ARG A 15 -9.30 -10.31 0.86
CA ARG A 15 -9.17 -10.45 2.33
C ARG A 15 -8.67 -9.18 3.02
N CYS A 16 -7.88 -8.36 2.34
CA CYS A 16 -7.43 -7.07 2.87
C CYS A 16 -8.60 -6.10 3.03
N TRP A 17 -9.44 -5.98 1.99
CA TRP A 17 -10.66 -5.17 2.02
C TRP A 17 -11.66 -5.70 3.04
N ALA A 18 -11.88 -7.02 3.12
CA ALA A 18 -12.79 -7.61 4.11
C ALA A 18 -12.37 -7.30 5.56
N GLN A 19 -11.06 -7.25 5.83
CA GLN A 19 -10.53 -6.92 7.15
C GLN A 19 -10.52 -5.42 7.42
N ALA A 20 -10.30 -4.58 6.41
CA ALA A 20 -10.14 -3.14 6.55
C ALA A 20 -10.69 -2.38 5.33
N PRO A 21 -12.02 -2.32 5.15
CA PRO A 21 -12.65 -1.74 3.95
C PRO A 21 -12.48 -0.21 3.85
N ASN A 22 -12.15 0.41 4.98
CA ASN A 22 -11.85 1.84 5.06
C ASN A 22 -10.42 2.15 4.59
N ILE A 23 -9.53 1.15 4.56
CA ILE A 23 -8.10 1.32 4.27
C ILE A 23 -7.76 0.82 2.87
N PHE A 24 -8.22 -0.39 2.52
CA PHE A 24 -7.96 -0.98 1.21
C PHE A 24 -9.16 -0.73 0.30
N LYS A 25 -8.87 -0.42 -0.95
CA LYS A 25 -9.86 -0.35 -2.03
C LYS A 25 -9.52 -1.40 -3.06
N LEU A 26 -10.56 -1.97 -3.67
CA LEU A 26 -10.43 -2.95 -4.73
C LEU A 26 -10.90 -2.34 -6.05
N ASP A 27 -10.38 -2.82 -7.16
CA ASP A 27 -11.00 -2.62 -8.47
C ASP A 27 -12.20 -3.56 -8.66
N ASP A 28 -12.88 -3.42 -9.80
CA ASP A 28 -14.06 -4.22 -10.17
C ASP A 28 -13.75 -5.72 -10.33
N GLU A 29 -12.48 -6.07 -10.50
CA GLU A 29 -12.01 -7.46 -10.61
C GLU A 29 -11.59 -8.05 -9.25
N GLY A 30 -11.65 -7.26 -8.16
CA GLY A 30 -11.34 -7.69 -6.80
C GLY A 30 -9.85 -7.61 -6.43
N TYR A 31 -9.02 -7.02 -7.27
CA TYR A 31 -7.61 -6.76 -6.95
C TYR A 31 -7.48 -5.51 -6.10
N VAL A 32 -6.52 -5.52 -5.19
CA VAL A 32 -6.20 -4.32 -4.41
C VAL A 32 -5.65 -3.24 -5.34
N LEU A 33 -6.16 -2.01 -5.20
CA LEU A 33 -5.65 -0.87 -5.95
C LEU A 33 -4.19 -0.61 -5.58
N PRO A 34 -3.33 -0.30 -6.56
CA PRO A 34 -1.95 0.07 -6.29
C PRO A 34 -1.90 1.40 -5.54
N GLY A 35 -0.96 1.55 -4.63
CA GLY A 35 -0.75 2.80 -3.92
C GLY A 35 0.16 2.67 -2.71
N ASP A 36 0.59 3.83 -2.25
CA ASP A 36 1.27 4.08 -0.97
C ASP A 36 0.16 4.43 0.04
N ILE A 37 -0.16 3.50 0.96
CA ILE A 37 -1.27 3.70 1.90
C ILE A 37 -0.70 4.17 3.24
N ASN A 38 -0.88 5.45 3.54
CA ASN A 38 -0.59 5.98 4.86
C ASN A 38 -1.76 5.71 5.81
N VAL A 39 -1.49 5.01 6.90
CA VAL A 39 -2.51 4.53 7.84
C VAL A 39 -2.55 5.42 9.07
N ALA A 40 -3.74 5.88 9.44
CA ALA A 40 -3.99 6.62 10.68
C ALA A 40 -3.65 5.77 11.92
N GLN A 41 -3.24 6.42 13.01
CA GLN A 41 -2.80 5.71 14.22
C GLN A 41 -3.88 4.76 14.80
N GLU A 42 -5.15 5.16 14.75
CA GLU A 42 -6.29 4.35 15.22
C GLU A 42 -6.50 3.07 14.40
N ASP A 43 -6.08 3.09 13.14
CA ASP A 43 -6.30 2.02 12.16
C ASP A 43 -5.10 1.06 12.01
N GLU A 44 -3.97 1.34 12.65
CA GLU A 44 -2.74 0.54 12.48
C GLU A 44 -2.93 -0.94 12.82
N LEU A 45 -3.72 -1.23 13.86
CA LEU A 45 -4.05 -2.61 14.23
C LEU A 45 -4.90 -3.30 13.15
N LEU A 46 -5.88 -2.59 12.59
CA LEU A 46 -6.76 -3.08 11.54
C LEU A 46 -5.97 -3.33 10.24
N ALA A 47 -5.14 -2.36 9.87
CA ALA A 47 -4.24 -2.43 8.73
C ALA A 47 -3.25 -3.60 8.87
N SER A 48 -2.64 -3.79 10.05
CA SER A 48 -1.72 -4.91 10.30
C SER A 48 -2.43 -6.27 10.20
N ARG A 49 -3.67 -6.38 10.66
CA ARG A 49 -4.48 -7.60 10.48
C ARG A 49 -4.82 -7.87 9.01
N ALA A 50 -5.15 -6.84 8.26
CA ALA A 50 -5.45 -6.94 6.84
C ALA A 50 -4.22 -7.30 6.00
N VAL A 51 -3.05 -6.76 6.32
CA VAL A 51 -1.79 -7.17 5.66
C VAL A 51 -1.52 -8.66 5.89
N ARG A 52 -1.63 -9.13 7.15
CA ARG A 52 -1.44 -10.55 7.49
C ARG A 52 -2.51 -11.49 6.94
N SER A 53 -3.66 -10.96 6.50
CA SER A 53 -4.70 -11.78 5.89
C SER A 53 -4.41 -12.07 4.42
N CYS A 54 -3.44 -11.42 3.79
CA CYS A 54 -3.08 -11.71 2.40
C CYS A 54 -2.29 -13.03 2.30
N PRO A 55 -2.81 -14.08 1.64
CA PRO A 55 -2.09 -15.34 1.48
C PRO A 55 -0.87 -15.20 0.56
N GLU A 56 -0.92 -14.27 -0.40
CA GLU A 56 0.11 -14.06 -1.42
C GLU A 56 1.24 -13.13 -0.97
N SER A 57 1.16 -12.60 0.26
CA SER A 57 2.11 -11.57 0.74
C SER A 57 2.24 -10.38 -0.23
N ALA A 58 1.10 -9.95 -0.79
CA ALA A 58 1.03 -8.83 -1.73
C ALA A 58 1.03 -7.45 -1.03
N LEU A 59 0.98 -7.43 0.30
CA LEU A 59 0.97 -6.22 1.11
C LEU A 59 2.15 -6.26 2.08
N GLU A 60 2.91 -5.16 2.13
CA GLU A 60 4.08 -5.03 3.00
C GLU A 60 3.91 -3.83 3.93
N ILE A 61 4.27 -3.97 5.20
CA ILE A 61 4.30 -2.85 6.14
C ILE A 61 5.69 -2.24 6.11
N ASP A 62 5.81 -1.05 5.55
CA ASP A 62 7.03 -0.27 5.69
C ASP A 62 6.98 0.52 7.01
N ARG A 63 7.93 0.22 7.90
CA ARG A 63 8.10 0.93 9.18
C ARG A 63 9.14 2.05 9.09
N THR A 64 9.77 2.21 7.93
CA THR A 64 10.85 3.18 7.70
C THR A 64 10.33 4.56 7.28
N SER A 65 9.13 4.61 6.69
CA SER A 65 8.53 5.79 6.04
C SER A 65 8.02 6.91 6.98
N ALA A 66 7.96 6.71 8.30
CA ALA A 66 7.47 7.76 9.21
C ALA A 66 8.25 9.10 9.14
N ALA A 67 9.40 9.15 8.45
CA ALA A 67 10.18 10.38 8.24
C ALA A 67 10.72 10.59 6.80
N ARG A 68 10.30 9.83 5.79
CA ARG A 68 10.82 10.04 4.41
C ARG A 68 9.77 9.82 3.35
N PHE A 69 8.97 10.84 3.07
CA PHE A 69 8.54 11.12 1.71
C PHE A 69 8.19 12.61 1.55
N GLU A 70 9.14 13.41 1.05
CA GLU A 70 8.83 14.67 0.39
C GLU A 70 8.29 14.33 -1.01
N PRO A 71 7.07 14.78 -1.39
CA PRO A 71 6.51 14.47 -2.68
C PRO A 71 7.15 15.37 -3.76
N ALA A 72 7.75 14.72 -4.77
CA ALA A 72 7.91 15.23 -6.13
C ALA A 72 8.64 16.58 -6.35
N GLU A 73 9.98 16.60 -6.38
CA GLU A 73 10.74 17.48 -7.31
C GLU A 73 12.06 16.81 -7.73
N MET A 74 12.09 16.13 -8.89
CA MET A 74 13.32 15.97 -9.67
C MET A 74 12.97 15.78 -11.16
N GLN A 75 12.82 16.90 -11.86
CA GLN A 75 12.86 17.02 -13.33
C GLN A 75 13.94 18.07 -13.67
N PRO A 76 14.53 18.12 -14.87
CA PRO A 76 15.18 17.08 -15.69
C PRO A 76 16.72 17.29 -15.72
N ARG A 77 17.48 16.32 -16.23
CA ARG A 77 18.89 16.53 -16.56
C ARG A 77 19.00 17.23 -17.92
N ALA A 78 19.13 18.55 -17.90
CA ALA A 78 19.59 19.31 -19.07
C ALA A 78 21.13 19.35 -19.08
N GLY A 79 21.72 18.91 -20.19
CA GLY A 79 23.00 19.41 -20.68
C GLY A 79 24.11 18.37 -20.81
N GLU A 80 24.33 17.88 -22.04
CA GLU A 80 25.61 17.62 -22.73
C GLU A 80 25.24 17.58 -24.25
N ALA A 81 25.75 18.34 -25.23
CA ALA A 81 26.87 19.27 -25.39
C ALA A 81 26.54 20.31 -26.48
#